data_AF-A0AAV5BIV4-F1
#
_entry.id   AF-A0AAV5BIV4-F1
#
_cell.length_a   1.000
_cell.length_b   1.000
_cell.length_c   1.000
_cell.angle_alpha   90.00
_cell.angle_beta   90.00
_cell.angle_gamma   90.00
#
_symmetry.space_group_name_H-M   'P 1'
#
loop_
_entity.id
_entity.type
_entity.pdbx_description
1 polymer ?
#
loop_
_entity_poly.entity_id
_entity_poly.type
_entity_poly.pdbx_seq_one_letter_code
_entity_poly.pdbx_strand_id
1 'polypeptide(L)'
;MDQGIELKGCVCRIKNCAVELVSMEEDLITDPADDSWDLVGRDLKLKAAFMYIDLSRVISHSKGEERRKALTLLANEFFYFMDEVM
;
A
#
# COMPACT_ATOMS: atom_id res chain seq x y z
N MET A 1 -24.42 4.84 0.84
CA MET A 1 -23.15 5.30 1.45
C MET A 1 -22.60 6.39 0.54
N ASP A 2 -22.14 7.52 1.08
CA ASP A 2 -21.61 8.61 0.26
C ASP A 2 -20.26 8.21 -0.37
N GLN A 3 -20.23 8.06 -1.70
CA GLN A 3 -19.03 7.71 -2.47
C GLN A 3 -17.86 8.68 -2.19
N GLY A 4 -18.16 9.96 -1.89
CA GLY A 4 -17.15 10.96 -1.58
C GLY A 4 -16.43 10.71 -0.24
N ILE A 5 -17.17 10.29 0.79
CA ILE A 5 -16.59 9.93 2.11
C ILE A 5 -15.72 8.70 2.00
N GLU A 6 -16.17 7.70 1.24
CA GLU A 6 -15.43 6.44 1.09
C GLU A 6 -14.08 6.63 0.38
N LEU A 7 -14.05 7.41 -0.72
CA LEU A 7 -12.82 7.71 -1.44
C LEU A 7 -11.83 8.51 -0.59
N LYS A 8 -12.32 9.46 0.21
CA LYS A 8 -11.48 10.18 1.18
C LYS A 8 -10.88 9.21 2.21
N GLY A 9 -11.66 8.24 2.67
CA GLY A 9 -11.20 7.17 3.55
C GLY A 9 -10.08 6.34 2.91
N CYS A 10 -10.23 5.94 1.65
CA CYS A 10 -9.21 5.20 0.90
C CYS A 10 -7.90 5.99 0.81
N VAL A 11 -7.98 7.27 0.42
CA VAL A 11 -6.79 8.14 0.32
C VAL A 11 -6.11 8.33 1.68
N CYS A 12 -6.88 8.44 2.76
CA CYS A 12 -6.36 8.55 4.12
C CYS A 12 -5.58 7.29 4.52
N ARG A 13 -6.16 6.10 4.30
CA ARG A 13 -5.51 4.82 4.61
C ARG A 13 -4.28 4.56 3.75
N ILE A 14 -4.31 4.88 2.46
CA ILE A 14 -3.13 4.79 1.58
C ILE A 14 -1.98 5.62 2.14
N LYS A 15 -2.25 6.87 2.55
CA LYS A 15 -1.23 7.75 3.14
C LYS A 15 -0.66 7.19 4.43
N ASN A 16 -1.52 6.73 5.33
CA ASN A 16 -1.07 6.15 6.60
C ASN A 16 -0.22 4.90 6.36
N CYS A 17 -0.67 4.01 5.47
CA CYS A 17 0.07 2.80 5.13
C CYS A 17 1.43 3.13 4.51
N ALA A 18 1.52 4.14 3.65
CA ALA A 18 2.80 4.58 3.10
C ALA A 18 3.77 5.11 4.18
N VAL A 19 3.27 5.84 5.19
CA VAL A 19 4.08 6.29 6.33
C VAL A 19 4.55 5.09 7.15
N GLU A 20 3.65 4.16 7.46
CA GLU A 20 3.99 2.94 8.22
C GLU A 20 5.05 2.10 7.49
N LEU A 21 4.92 1.91 6.18
CA LEU A 21 5.90 1.15 5.37
C LEU A 21 7.30 1.76 5.41
N VAL A 22 7.40 3.10 5.39
CA VAL A 22 8.70 3.79 5.49
C VAL A 22 9.27 3.67 6.91
N SER A 23 8.42 3.70 7.93
CA SER A 23 8.85 3.52 9.33
C SER A 23 9.32 2.11 9.66
N MET A 24 8.86 1.08 8.92
CA MET A 24 9.29 -0.31 9.13
C MET A 24 10.78 -0.54 8.84
N GLU A 25 11.46 0.37 8.13
CA GLU A 25 12.91 0.32 7.95
C GLU A 25 13.65 0.33 9.30
N GLU A 26 13.19 1.13 10.26
CA GLU A 26 13.84 1.26 11.58
C GLU A 26 13.75 -0.05 12.38
N ASP A 27 12.60 -0.74 12.29
CA ASP A 27 12.34 -2.02 12.97
C ASP A 27 13.21 -3.16 12.40
N LEU A 28 13.43 -3.15 11.08
CA LEU A 28 14.26 -4.15 10.37
C LEU A 28 15.76 -4.03 10.65
N ILE A 29 16.24 -2.81 10.95
CA ILE A 29 17.67 -2.55 11.20
C ILE A 29 18.06 -2.88 12.65
N THR A 30 17.10 -2.84 13.59
CA THR A 30 17.39 -2.88 15.03
C THR A 30 17.23 -4.25 15.71
N ASP A 31 16.50 -5.20 15.12
CA ASP A 31 16.36 -6.57 15.67
C ASP A 31 16.57 -7.67 14.60
N PRO A 32 17.79 -8.22 14.49
CA PRO A 32 18.13 -9.24 13.49
C PRO A 32 17.70 -10.67 13.89
N ALA A 33 16.87 -10.86 14.91
CA ALA A 33 16.32 -12.17 15.24
C ALA A 33 15.45 -12.72 14.09
N ASP A 34 15.56 -14.02 13.80
CA ASP A 34 14.90 -14.71 12.68
C ASP A 34 13.37 -14.57 12.71
N ASP A 35 12.78 -14.53 13.91
CA ASP A 35 11.33 -14.38 14.14
C ASP A 35 10.81 -12.96 13.80
N SER A 36 11.69 -11.94 13.78
CA SER A 36 11.35 -10.55 13.48
C SER A 36 10.99 -10.36 12.00
N TRP A 37 11.80 -10.94 11.10
CA TRP A 37 11.58 -10.89 9.66
C TRP A 37 10.29 -11.59 9.23
N ASP A 38 9.96 -12.69 9.90
CA ASP A 38 8.75 -13.47 9.65
C ASP A 38 7.48 -12.69 10.05
N LEU A 39 7.55 -11.95 11.16
CA LEU A 39 6.48 -11.06 11.61
C LEU A 39 6.33 -9.84 10.68
N VAL A 40 7.44 -9.21 10.32
CA VAL A 40 7.46 -8.05 9.40
C VAL A 40 6.93 -8.44 8.02
N GLY A 41 7.31 -9.60 7.49
CA GLY A 41 6.80 -10.11 6.21
C GLY A 41 5.28 -10.36 6.24
N ARG A 42 4.72 -10.84 7.35
CA ARG A 42 3.27 -11.02 7.51
C ARG A 42 2.53 -9.69 7.59
N ASP A 43 3.07 -8.72 8.33
CA ASP A 43 2.47 -7.38 8.42
C ASP A 43 2.54 -6.66 7.07
N LEU A 44 3.66 -6.79 6.35
CA LEU A 44 3.85 -6.27 5.01
C LEU A 44 2.81 -6.83 4.02
N LYS A 45 2.59 -8.16 4.04
CA LYS A 45 1.55 -8.83 3.22
C LYS A 45 0.15 -8.31 3.53
N LEU A 46 -0.17 -8.13 4.81
CA LEU A 46 -1.47 -7.62 5.24
C LEU A 46 -1.68 -6.17 4.76
N LYS A 47 -0.68 -5.31 4.94
CA LYS A 47 -0.70 -3.91 4.48
C LYS A 47 -0.82 -3.81 2.96
N ALA A 48 -0.05 -4.61 2.22
CA ALA A 48 -0.12 -4.68 0.76
C ALA A 48 -1.55 -5.01 0.28
N ALA A 49 -2.22 -5.98 0.92
CA ALA A 49 -3.60 -6.35 0.58
C ALA A 49 -4.58 -5.18 0.78
N PHE A 50 -4.49 -4.45 1.90
CA PHE A 50 -5.35 -3.28 2.13
C PHE A 50 -5.04 -2.13 1.17
N MET A 51 -3.77 -1.85 0.90
CA MET A 51 -3.37 -0.86 -0.10
C MET A 51 -3.89 -1.22 -1.49
N TYR A 52 -3.87 -2.50 -1.87
CA TYR A 52 -4.37 -2.94 -3.18
C TYR A 52 -5.87 -2.62 -3.34
N ILE A 53 -6.65 -2.90 -2.30
CA ILE A 53 -8.09 -2.62 -2.28
C ILE A 53 -8.34 -1.11 -2.40
N ASP A 54 -7.66 -0.31 -1.58
CA ASP A 54 -7.86 1.15 -1.56
C ASP A 54 -7.37 1.81 -2.85
N LEU A 55 -6.21 1.41 -3.39
CA LEU A 55 -5.69 1.92 -4.67
C LEU A 55 -6.61 1.54 -5.82
N SER A 56 -7.07 0.28 -5.89
CA SER A 56 -8.01 -0.17 -6.91
C SER A 56 -9.29 0.68 -6.91
N ARG A 57 -9.79 1.03 -5.72
CA ARG A 57 -10.98 1.88 -5.57
C ARG A 57 -10.72 3.33 -5.97
N VAL A 58 -9.56 3.89 -5.65
CA VAL A 58 -9.16 5.24 -6.10
C VAL A 58 -8.99 5.28 -7.62
N ILE A 59 -8.34 4.28 -8.20
CA ILE A 59 -8.10 4.15 -9.64
C ILE A 59 -9.43 4.06 -10.38
N SER A 60 -10.37 3.22 -9.92
CA SER A 60 -11.66 3.00 -10.58
C SER A 60 -12.55 4.26 -10.59
N HIS A 61 -12.42 5.13 -9.59
CA HIS A 61 -13.17 6.38 -9.48
C HIS A 61 -12.41 7.61 -10.01
N SER A 62 -11.18 7.41 -10.52
CA SER A 62 -10.37 8.47 -11.09
C SER A 62 -10.98 8.98 -12.41
N LYS A 63 -11.15 10.29 -12.53
CA LYS A 63 -11.63 10.92 -13.77
C LYS A 63 -10.49 11.06 -14.77
N GLY A 64 -10.74 10.60 -16.00
CA GLY A 64 -9.80 10.67 -17.12
C GLY A 64 -9.03 9.36 -17.33
N GLU A 65 -9.03 8.88 -18.56
CA GLU A 65 -8.38 7.62 -18.92
C GLU A 65 -6.87 7.65 -18.67
N GLU A 66 -6.19 8.71 -19.09
CA GLU A 66 -4.74 8.86 -18.92
C GLU A 66 -4.33 8.90 -17.45
N ARG A 67 -5.11 9.57 -16.60
CA ARG A 67 -4.87 9.58 -15.15
C ARG A 67 -5.04 8.18 -14.55
N ARG A 68 -6.07 7.45 -14.97
CA ARG A 68 -6.31 6.07 -14.52
C ARG A 68 -5.19 5.13 -14.96
N LYS A 69 -4.71 5.25 -16.21
CA LYS A 69 -3.54 4.50 -16.71
C LYS A 69 -2.29 4.80 -15.88
N ALA A 70 -1.97 6.07 -15.66
CA ALA A 70 -0.81 6.48 -14.87
C ALA A 70 -0.86 5.93 -13.45
N LEU A 71 -2.01 6.03 -12.76
CA LEU A 71 -2.18 5.46 -11.42
C LEU A 71 -2.09 3.93 -11.41
N THR A 72 -2.59 3.26 -12.45
CA THR A 72 -2.50 1.80 -12.58
C THR A 72 -1.06 1.36 -12.76
N LEU A 73 -0.29 2.04 -13.61
CA LEU A 73 1.14 1.76 -13.79
C LEU A 73 1.92 1.93 -12.49
N LEU A 74 1.69 3.04 -11.78
CA LEU A 74 2.35 3.30 -10.50
C LEU A 74 1.98 2.26 -9.43
N ALA A 75 0.70 1.85 -9.36
CA ALA A 75 0.27 0.81 -8.43
C ALA A 75 0.92 -0.54 -8.76
N ASN A 76 0.98 -0.91 -10.05
CA ASN A 76 1.63 -2.15 -10.48
C ASN A 76 3.13 -2.15 -10.15
N GLU A 77 3.82 -1.05 -10.40
CA GLU A 77 5.24 -0.89 -10.08
C GLU A 77 5.47 -0.97 -8.56
N PHE A 78 4.62 -0.30 -7.77
CA PHE A 78 4.67 -0.42 -6.31
C PHE A 78 4.50 -1.86 -5.82
N PHE A 79 3.49 -2.59 -6.31
CA PHE A 79 3.27 -3.98 -5.89
C PHE A 79 4.33 -4.94 -6.41
N TYR A 80 4.95 -4.65 -7.55
CA TYR A 80 6.11 -5.40 -8.03
C TYR A 80 7.27 -5.31 -7.04
N PHE A 81 7.63 -4.09 -6.60
CA PHE A 81 8.71 -3.92 -5.61
C PHE A 81 8.36 -4.49 -4.24
N MET A 82 7.09 -4.41 -3.83
CA MET A 82 6.64 -5.05 -2.59
C MET A 82 6.80 -6.57 -2.64
N ASP A 83 6.51 -7.20 -3.79
CA ASP A 83 6.67 -8.65 -3.98
C ASP A 83 8.14 -9.08 -3.94
N GLU A 84 9.07 -8.26 -4.44
CA GLU A 84 10.51 -8.53 -4.33
C GLU A 84 11.04 -8.50 -2.89
N VAL A 85 10.32 -7.85 -1.96
CA VAL A 85 10.68 -7.72 -0.55
C VAL A 85 9.97 -8.76 0.35
N MET A 86 8.95 -9.46 -0.17
CA MET A 86 8.03 -10.38 0.56
C MET A 86 8.35 -11.87 0.40
#